data_AF-A0A7R9WD14-F1
#
_entry.id   AF-A0A7R9WD14-F1
#
_cell.length_a   1.000
_cell.length_b   1.000
_cell.length_c   1.000
_cell.angle_alpha   90.00
_cell.angle_beta   90.00
_cell.angle_gamma   90.00
#
_symmetry.space_group_name_H-M   'P 1'
#
loop_
_entity.id
_entity.type
_entity.pdbx_description
1 polymer ?
#
loop_
_entity_poly.entity_id
_entity_poly.type
_entity_poly.pdbx_seq_one_letter_code
_entity_poly.pdbx_strand_id
1 'polypeptide(L)'
;TQHEKIIRGIALGLALVQYGQEENADAVIEEMRADRDPILRYGAQYALALAYCGTGSNRAVRILLHTAVSDVSDDVRMAAVIALAFVLYETPERVPQLVKLLLESFNPH
;
A
#
# COMPACT_ATOMS: atom_id res chain seq x y z
N THR A 1 -19.83 6.57 -7.92
CA THR A 1 -20.63 7.00 -6.75
C THR A 1 -19.89 8.14 -6.06
N GLN A 2 -20.57 9.04 -5.37
CA GLN A 2 -19.94 10.14 -4.62
C GLN A 2 -19.85 9.87 -3.11
N HIS A 3 -20.34 8.71 -2.65
CA HIS A 3 -20.34 8.37 -1.24
C HIS A 3 -19.00 7.75 -0.83
N GLU A 4 -18.23 8.49 -0.04
CA GLU A 4 -16.89 8.09 0.43
C GLU A 4 -16.83 6.66 0.99
N LYS A 5 -17.77 6.29 1.86
CA LYS A 5 -17.84 4.97 2.48
C LYS A 5 -18.00 3.84 1.45
N ILE A 6 -18.75 4.09 0.38
CA ILE A 6 -18.97 3.12 -0.68
C ILE A 6 -17.70 2.98 -1.52
N ILE A 7 -17.04 4.11 -1.86
CA ILE A 7 -15.78 4.10 -2.61
C ILE A 7 -14.71 3.33 -1.83
N ARG A 8 -14.57 3.61 -0.52
CA ARG A 8 -13.61 2.92 0.36
C ARG A 8 -13.87 1.41 0.44
N GLY A 9 -15.14 1.01 0.55
CA GLY A 9 -15.53 -0.40 0.53
C GLY A 9 -15.19 -1.10 -0.79
N ILE A 10 -15.43 -0.44 -1.93
CA ILE A 10 -15.10 -0.97 -3.26
C ILE A 10 -13.58 -1.06 -3.43
N ALA A 11 -12.83 -0.04 -3.01
CA ALA A 11 -11.37 0.00 -3.13
C ALA A 11 -10.70 -1.16 -2.36
N LEU A 12 -11.18 -1.45 -1.14
CA LEU A 12 -10.73 -2.62 -0.39
C LEU A 12 -11.22 -3.94 -1.00
N GLY A 13 -12.43 -3.98 -1.55
CA GLY A 13 -12.93 -5.14 -2.29
C GLY A 13 -12.05 -5.50 -3.49
N LEU A 14 -11.61 -4.50 -4.26
CA LEU A 14 -10.65 -4.68 -5.34
C LEU A 14 -9.32 -5.21 -4.82
N ALA A 15 -8.81 -4.66 -3.72
CA ALA A 15 -7.58 -5.14 -3.10
C ALA A 15 -7.64 -6.64 -2.71
N LEU A 16 -8.76 -7.07 -2.13
CA LEU A 16 -8.98 -8.47 -1.76
C LEU A 16 -9.01 -9.43 -2.96
N VAL A 17 -9.58 -9.00 -4.09
CA VAL A 17 -9.61 -9.80 -5.31
C VAL A 17 -8.19 -10.03 -5.88
N GLN A 18 -7.26 -9.11 -5.62
CA GLN A 18 -5.87 -9.22 -6.08
C GLN A 18 -4.98 -10.08 -5.17
N TYR A 19 -5.53 -10.70 -4.12
CA TYR A 19 -4.74 -11.51 -3.19
C TYR A 19 -3.96 -12.64 -3.90
N GLY A 20 -2.64 -12.68 -3.69
CA GLY A 20 -1.75 -13.70 -4.24
C GLY A 20 -1.59 -13.68 -5.77
N GLN A 21 -2.05 -12.62 -6.45
CA GLN A 21 -1.97 -12.51 -7.91
C GLN A 21 -0.60 -11.99 -8.40
N GLU A 22 0.23 -11.44 -7.51
CA GLU A 22 1.54 -10.88 -7.82
C GLU A 22 1.52 -9.97 -9.07
N GLU A 23 2.32 -10.28 -10.09
CA GLU A 23 2.46 -9.47 -11.32
C GLU A 23 1.15 -9.35 -12.11
N ASN A 24 0.21 -10.29 -11.98
CA ASN A 24 -1.09 -10.19 -12.64
C ASN A 24 -1.93 -9.02 -12.10
N ALA A 25 -1.67 -8.58 -10.87
CA ALA A 25 -2.36 -7.45 -10.25
C ALA A 25 -1.76 -6.09 -10.64
N ASP A 26 -0.56 -6.05 -11.22
CA ASP A 26 0.21 -4.81 -11.43
C ASP A 26 -0.56 -3.75 -12.22
N ALA A 27 -1.25 -4.16 -13.30
CA ALA A 27 -2.00 -3.23 -14.14
C ALA A 27 -3.10 -2.52 -13.35
N VAL A 28 -3.85 -3.27 -12.53
CA VAL A 28 -4.93 -2.74 -11.70
C VAL A 28 -4.37 -1.86 -10.58
N ILE A 29 -3.27 -2.30 -9.94
CA ILE A 29 -2.62 -1.54 -8.88
C ILE A 29 -2.11 -0.20 -9.39
N GLU A 30 -1.43 -0.16 -10.53
CA GLU A 30 -0.90 1.09 -11.09
C GLU A 30 -2.02 2.05 -11.51
N GLU A 31 -3.13 1.53 -12.05
CA GLU A 31 -4.31 2.35 -12.34
C GLU A 31 -4.87 3.00 -11.06
N MET A 32 -5.06 2.21 -9.99
CA MET A 32 -5.55 2.74 -8.71
C MET A 32 -4.57 3.73 -8.06
N ARG A 33 -3.25 3.52 -8.20
CA ARG A 33 -2.21 4.41 -7.66
C ARG A 33 -2.13 5.74 -8.39
N ALA A 34 -2.43 5.77 -9.68
CA ALA A 34 -2.42 6.98 -10.50
C ALA A 34 -3.67 7.85 -10.32
N ASP A 35 -4.69 7.36 -9.60
CA ASP A 35 -5.94 8.07 -9.43
C ASP A 35 -5.80 9.34 -8.57
N ARG A 36 -6.60 10.35 -8.90
CA ARG A 36 -6.65 11.63 -8.16
C ARG A 36 -7.32 11.46 -6.80
N ASP A 37 -8.25 10.52 -6.67
CA ASP A 37 -8.96 10.22 -5.42
C ASP A 37 -8.02 9.50 -4.43
N PRO A 38 -7.72 10.11 -3.26
CA PRO A 38 -6.88 9.47 -2.25
C PRO A 38 -7.45 8.15 -1.72
N ILE A 39 -8.76 7.90 -1.79
CA ILE A 39 -9.38 6.66 -1.34
C ILE A 39 -9.01 5.50 -2.26
N LEU A 40 -8.91 5.76 -3.57
CA LEU A 40 -8.44 4.76 -4.54
C LEU A 40 -6.96 4.47 -4.35
N ARG A 41 -6.13 5.50 -4.15
CA ARG A 41 -4.70 5.31 -3.85
C ARG A 41 -4.48 4.58 -2.52
N TYR A 42 -5.32 4.85 -1.52
CA TYR A 42 -5.36 4.13 -0.24
C TYR A 42 -5.63 2.64 -0.47
N GLY A 43 -6.68 2.31 -1.22
CA GLY A 43 -6.99 0.93 -1.59
C GLY A 43 -5.86 0.28 -2.38
N ALA A 44 -5.16 1.04 -3.23
CA ALA A 44 -4.04 0.54 -4.03
C ALA A 44 -2.86 0.06 -3.16
N GLN A 45 -2.62 0.67 -2.00
CA GLN A 45 -1.57 0.22 -1.08
C GLN A 45 -1.91 -1.17 -0.51
N TYR A 46 -3.17 -1.41 -0.15
CA TYR A 46 -3.63 -2.72 0.28
C TYR A 46 -3.66 -3.72 -0.88
N ALA A 47 -4.02 -3.30 -2.09
CA ALA A 47 -4.00 -4.17 -3.26
C ALA A 47 -2.57 -4.68 -3.54
N LEU A 48 -1.59 -3.77 -3.49
CA LEU A 48 -0.18 -4.13 -3.61
C LEU A 48 0.29 -5.05 -2.48
N ALA A 49 -0.07 -4.76 -1.24
CA ALA A 49 0.26 -5.60 -0.08
C ALA A 49 -0.32 -7.01 -0.19
N LEU A 50 -1.58 -7.14 -0.63
CA LEU A 50 -2.25 -8.43 -0.74
C LEU A 50 -1.78 -9.23 -1.96
N ALA A 51 -1.48 -8.57 -3.08
CA ALA A 51 -0.90 -9.21 -4.26
C ALA A 51 0.46 -9.82 -3.97
N TYR A 52 1.29 -9.13 -3.16
CA TYR A 52 2.66 -9.54 -2.83
C TYR A 52 2.83 -9.98 -1.37
N CYS A 53 1.75 -10.41 -0.72
CA CYS A 53 1.75 -10.78 0.70
C CYS A 53 2.75 -11.93 0.94
N GLY A 54 3.68 -11.75 1.89
CA GLY A 54 4.70 -12.76 2.23
C GLY A 54 5.85 -12.93 1.23
N THR A 55 5.73 -12.40 0.00
CA THR A 55 6.72 -12.60 -1.07
C THR A 55 8.08 -11.94 -0.79
N GLY A 56 8.13 -10.93 0.08
CA GLY A 56 9.33 -10.13 0.31
C GLY A 56 9.81 -9.32 -0.91
N SER A 57 8.94 -9.09 -1.90
CA SER A 57 9.26 -8.43 -3.16
C SER A 57 9.90 -7.05 -2.96
N ASN A 58 11.16 -6.89 -3.41
CA ASN A 58 11.87 -5.62 -3.33
C ASN A 58 11.20 -4.52 -4.16
N ARG A 59 10.49 -4.89 -5.24
CA ARG A 59 9.74 -3.93 -6.06
C ARG A 59 8.57 -3.36 -5.26
N ALA A 60 7.76 -4.22 -4.66
CA ALA A 60 6.62 -3.80 -3.83
C ALA A 60 7.09 -2.96 -2.63
N VAL A 61 8.16 -3.38 -1.95
CA VAL A 61 8.75 -2.62 -0.83
C VAL A 61 9.20 -1.22 -1.26
N ARG A 62 9.90 -1.08 -2.39
CA ARG A 62 10.33 0.24 -2.90
C ARG A 62 9.16 1.16 -3.22
N ILE A 63 8.13 0.60 -3.84
CA ILE A 63 6.91 1.33 -4.14
C ILE A 63 6.26 1.85 -2.86
N LEU A 64 6.06 0.98 -1.86
CA LEU A 64 5.42 1.34 -0.60
C LEU A 64 6.23 2.39 0.18
N LEU A 65 7.55 2.24 0.26
CA LEU A 65 8.43 3.23 0.89
C LEU A 65 8.37 4.59 0.20
N HIS A 66 8.35 4.61 -1.13
CA HIS A 66 8.20 5.86 -1.88
C HIS A 66 6.84 6.51 -1.60
N THR A 67 5.74 5.75 -1.61
CA THR A 67 4.40 6.28 -1.33
C THR A 67 4.30 6.84 0.10
N ALA A 68 4.90 6.16 1.09
CA ALA A 68 4.88 6.58 2.50
C ALA A 68 5.48 7.98 2.74
N VAL A 69 6.36 8.46 1.85
CA VAL A 69 6.99 9.78 1.96
C VAL A 69 6.47 10.81 0.95
N SER A 70 5.93 10.37 -0.18
CA SER A 70 5.61 11.27 -1.31
C SER A 70 4.12 11.54 -1.52
N ASP A 71 3.21 10.69 -1.03
CA ASP A 71 1.78 10.96 -1.18
C ASP A 71 1.37 12.17 -0.31
N VAL A 72 0.40 12.94 -0.81
CA VAL A 72 -0.12 14.12 -0.11
C VAL A 72 -1.13 13.76 0.98
N SER A 73 -1.69 12.55 0.96
CA SER A 73 -2.70 12.10 1.91
C SER A 73 -2.09 11.26 3.02
N ASP A 74 -2.30 11.67 4.27
CA ASP A 74 -1.84 10.91 5.44
C ASP A 74 -2.47 9.51 5.54
N ASP A 75 -3.74 9.34 5.14
CA ASP A 75 -4.39 8.03 5.06
C ASP A 75 -3.62 7.08 4.11
N VAL A 76 -3.18 7.59 2.95
CA VAL A 76 -2.43 6.81 1.96
C VAL A 76 -1.02 6.51 2.46
N ARG A 77 -0.37 7.50 3.10
CA ARG A 77 0.97 7.32 3.69
C ARG A 77 0.94 6.25 4.78
N MET A 78 0.01 6.33 5.72
CA MET A 78 -0.18 5.33 6.78
C MET A 78 -0.49 3.95 6.19
N ALA A 79 -1.37 3.88 5.18
CA ALA A 79 -1.68 2.61 4.50
C ALA A 79 -0.44 1.99 3.85
N ALA A 80 0.45 2.79 3.26
CA ALA A 80 1.69 2.29 2.67
C ALA A 80 2.64 1.71 3.73
N VAL A 81 2.74 2.34 4.91
CA VAL A 81 3.53 1.82 6.03
C VAL A 81 2.95 0.51 6.57
N ILE A 82 1.64 0.44 6.74
CA ILE A 82 0.94 -0.79 7.16
C ILE A 82 1.16 -1.90 6.12
N ALA A 83 1.03 -1.58 4.83
CA ALA A 83 1.22 -2.52 3.72
C ALA A 83 2.61 -3.17 3.69
N LEU A 84 3.66 -2.49 4.16
CA LEU A 84 5.01 -3.07 4.26
C LEU A 84 5.03 -4.32 5.16
N ALA A 85 4.22 -4.33 6.24
CA ALA A 85 4.14 -5.47 7.13
C ALA A 85 3.57 -6.72 6.44
N PHE A 86 2.62 -6.56 5.52
CA PHE A 86 2.05 -7.66 4.74
C PHE A 86 3.06 -8.24 3.75
N VAL A 87 3.80 -7.38 3.05
CA VAL A 87 4.81 -7.85 2.09
C VAL A 87 5.97 -8.58 2.80
N LEU A 88 6.28 -8.18 4.04
CA LEU A 88 7.44 -8.65 4.79
C LEU A 88 7.11 -9.58 5.96
N TYR A 89 5.89 -10.09 6.11
CA TYR A 89 5.51 -10.86 7.30
C TYR A 89 6.36 -12.12 7.51
N GLU A 90 6.90 -12.70 6.43
CA GLU A 90 7.81 -13.86 6.49
C GLU A 90 9.25 -13.51 6.90
N THR A 91 9.62 -12.22 6.84
CA THR A 91 10.96 -11.71 7.23
C THR A 91 10.85 -10.47 8.13
N PRO A 92 10.21 -10.62 9.32
CA PRO A 92 9.89 -9.49 10.20
C PRO A 92 11.14 -8.74 10.70
N GLU A 93 12.32 -9.37 10.70
CA GLU A 93 13.59 -8.75 11.12
C GLU A 93 14.02 -7.60 10.20
N ARG A 94 13.53 -7.58 8.95
CA ARG A 94 13.81 -6.51 7.98
C ARG A 94 12.99 -5.25 8.26
N VAL A 95 11.83 -5.39 8.90
CA VAL A 95 10.87 -4.28 9.09
C VAL A 95 11.49 -3.12 9.88
N PRO A 96 12.13 -3.32 11.06
CA PRO A 96 12.71 -2.22 11.83
C PRO A 96 13.74 -1.40 11.06
N GLN A 97 14.54 -2.06 10.21
CA GLN A 97 15.58 -1.39 9.43
C GLN A 97 14.98 -0.48 8.35
N LEU A 98 13.90 -0.94 7.70
CA LEU A 98 13.25 -0.19 6.62
C LEU A 98 12.42 0.99 7.13
N VAL A 99 11.75 0.82 8.27
CA VAL A 99 10.89 1.88 8.84
C VAL A 99 11.66 2.88 9.70
N LYS A 100 12.94 2.62 10.03
CA LYS A 100 13.76 3.50 10.87
C LYS A 100 13.79 4.95 10.35
N LEU A 101 13.96 5.11 9.03
CA LEU A 101 13.99 6.44 8.41
C LEU A 101 12.61 7.12 8.42
N LEU A 102 11.52 6.35 8.49
CA LEU A 102 10.16 6.88 8.63
C LEU A 102 9.88 7.34 10.06
N LEU A 103 10.46 6.69 11.07
CA LEU A 103 10.35 7.08 12.48
C LEU A 103 11.02 8.42 12.79
N GLU A 104 11.98 8.83 11.96
CA GLU A 104 12.63 10.14 12.05
C GLU A 104 11.81 11.24 11.36
N SER A 105 10.70 10.90 10.70
CA SER A 105 9.83 11.89 10.06
C SER A 105 9.04 12.70 11.10
N PHE A 106 8.84 13.99 10.82
CA PHE A 106 8.02 14.88 11.65
C PHE A 106 6.51 14.69 11.44
N ASN A 107 6.09 13.79 10.56
CA ASN A 107 4.68 13.54 10.33
C ASN A 107 4.17 12.52 11.37
N PRO A 108 3.11 12.85 12.14
CA PRO A 108 2.55 11.93 13.15
C PRO A 108 1.82 10.72 12.55
N HIS A 109 1.55 10.72 11.25
CA HIS A 109 0.94 9.65 10.47
C HIS A 109 1.97 8.96 9.57
#